data_AF-A0A100IUG4-F1
#
_entry.id   AF-A0A100IUG4-F1
#
_cell.length_a   1.000
_cell.length_b   1.000
_cell.length_c   1.000
_cell.angle_alpha   90.00
_cell.angle_beta   90.00
_cell.angle_gamma   90.00
#
_symmetry.space_group_name_H-M   'P 1'
#
loop_
_entity.id
_entity.type
_entity.pdbx_description
1 polymer ?
#
loop_
_entity_poly.entity_id
_entity_poly.type
_entity_poly.pdbx_seq_one_letter_code
_entity_poly.pdbx_strand_id
1 'polypeptide(L)'
;MLRWILNDTYTSSETSALGARTGVVPGYVNYAQDSDACLVFVNALAGEGADRTELYNADQDTMVKTVADNCNNTIVVINTMGPRLVDQWIEHENVTAVLYSPLLGQNSGKSTLDVLYGEVNPSARLTYTIAKNEWDYNVRVYDTKECDFTEGVYIDYRYFDAYNITPRYEFGCGLSYTSFTYTDLNVPSIEALSVYPSGKKSVGGPVDLWDVIANVTVSVTNTGGRAGAETPQLYLSYPETAKQPVRQLAALSGWSWLAGRGRR
;
A
#
# COMPACT_ATOMS: atom_id res chain seq x y z
N MET A 1 -26.14 13.41 -3.76
CA MET A 1 -26.24 13.26 -2.28
C MET A 1 -25.24 12.19 -1.84
N LEU A 2 -24.33 12.46 -0.89
CA LEU A 2 -23.33 11.48 -0.45
C LEU A 2 -24.00 10.42 0.43
N ARG A 3 -23.88 9.13 0.09
CA ARG A 3 -24.34 8.00 0.91
C ARG A 3 -23.17 7.04 1.14
N TRP A 4 -23.01 6.58 2.37
CA TRP A 4 -21.97 5.63 2.77
C TRP A 4 -22.59 4.30 3.20
N ILE A 5 -21.94 3.19 2.85
CA ILE A 5 -22.34 1.83 3.23
C ILE A 5 -21.18 1.22 4.02
N LEU A 6 -21.49 0.68 5.20
CA LEU A 6 -20.56 -0.02 6.09
C LEU A 6 -21.06 -1.44 6.30
N ASN A 7 -20.17 -2.42 6.18
CA ASN A 7 -20.41 -3.78 6.66
C ASN A 7 -19.35 -4.12 7.73
N ASP A 8 -19.69 -3.87 8.99
CA ASP A 8 -18.89 -4.29 10.14
C ASP A 8 -19.31 -5.70 10.53
N THR A 9 -18.66 -6.73 10.00
CA THR A 9 -18.86 -8.11 10.45
C THR A 9 -18.18 -8.33 11.80
N TYR A 10 -18.87 -7.94 12.88
CA TYR A 10 -18.66 -8.50 14.22
C TYR A 10 -19.74 -9.55 14.46
N THR A 11 -19.54 -10.78 14.00
CA THR A 11 -20.38 -11.91 14.45
C THR A 11 -19.83 -12.41 15.78
N SER A 12 -20.12 -11.71 16.88
CA SER A 12 -20.06 -12.35 18.19
C SER A 12 -21.27 -13.25 18.33
N SER A 13 -21.04 -14.55 18.43
CA SER A 13 -22.06 -15.58 18.66
C SER A 13 -22.60 -15.55 20.11
N GLU A 14 -23.05 -14.38 20.58
CA GLU A 14 -23.82 -14.27 21.83
C GLU A 14 -25.18 -13.64 21.53
N THR A 15 -26.16 -14.51 21.34
CA THR A 15 -27.58 -14.17 21.30
C THR A 15 -28.02 -13.63 22.65
N SER A 16 -28.16 -12.30 22.75
CA SER A 16 -29.00 -11.66 23.77
C SER A 16 -30.36 -11.36 23.14
N ALA A 17 -31.33 -12.23 23.40
CA ALA A 17 -32.69 -12.10 22.88
C ALA A 17 -33.45 -10.96 23.57
N LEU A 18 -33.56 -9.79 22.92
CA LEU A 18 -34.64 -8.82 23.15
C LEU A 18 -34.92 -8.00 21.88
N GLY A 19 -36.04 -8.31 21.21
CA GLY A 19 -36.68 -7.46 20.20
C GLY A 19 -36.47 -7.90 18.75
N ALA A 20 -37.49 -8.54 18.16
CA ALA A 20 -37.58 -8.70 16.71
C ALA A 20 -37.61 -7.32 16.04
N ARG A 21 -36.53 -6.94 15.35
CA ARG A 21 -36.50 -5.72 14.53
C ARG A 21 -37.22 -6.00 13.21
N THR A 22 -38.37 -5.37 12.98
CA THR A 22 -38.99 -5.21 11.65
C THR A 22 -38.28 -4.12 10.86
N GLY A 23 -36.96 -4.22 10.75
CA GLY A 23 -36.17 -3.38 9.86
C GLY A 23 -36.11 -4.02 8.50
N VAL A 24 -36.60 -3.35 7.45
CA VAL A 24 -36.19 -3.68 6.08
C VAL A 24 -34.66 -3.60 6.07
N VAL A 25 -33.96 -4.70 5.78
CA VAL A 25 -32.53 -4.63 5.49
C VAL A 25 -32.43 -3.82 4.21
N PRO A 26 -31.97 -2.56 4.24
CA PRO A 26 -31.92 -1.78 3.03
C PRO A 26 -30.90 -2.44 2.09
N GLY A 27 -31.34 -2.85 0.89
CA GLY A 27 -30.43 -3.39 -0.11
C GLY A 27 -29.47 -2.30 -0.60
N TYR A 28 -28.21 -2.67 -0.85
CA TYR A 28 -27.17 -1.77 -1.39
C TYR A 28 -27.62 -1.07 -2.68
N VAL A 29 -28.40 -1.79 -3.49
CA VAL A 29 -28.94 -1.37 -4.79
C VAL A 29 -29.70 -0.04 -4.71
N ASN A 30 -30.63 0.10 -3.77
CA ASN A 30 -31.47 1.31 -3.67
C ASN A 30 -30.67 2.54 -3.23
N TYR A 31 -29.56 2.34 -2.53
CA TYR A 31 -28.66 3.43 -2.16
C TYR A 31 -27.72 3.81 -3.31
N ALA A 32 -27.31 2.83 -4.10
CA ALA A 32 -26.39 2.99 -5.21
C ALA A 32 -27.03 3.72 -6.42
N GLN A 33 -28.25 3.34 -6.81
CA GLN A 33 -28.87 3.79 -8.07
C GLN A 33 -29.08 5.31 -8.19
N ASP A 34 -29.30 6.02 -7.07
CA ASP A 34 -29.58 7.46 -7.04
C ASP A 34 -28.40 8.31 -6.53
N SER A 35 -27.19 7.73 -6.44
CA SER A 35 -26.02 8.40 -5.89
C SER A 35 -25.07 8.91 -6.99
N ASP A 36 -24.60 10.16 -6.86
CA ASP A 36 -23.59 10.75 -7.75
C ASP A 36 -22.21 10.08 -7.59
N ALA A 37 -21.95 9.57 -6.39
CA ALA A 37 -20.75 8.82 -6.02
C ALA A 37 -21.09 7.87 -4.86
N CYS A 38 -20.55 6.66 -4.91
CA CYS A 38 -20.75 5.65 -3.88
C CYS A 38 -19.44 5.36 -3.16
N LEU A 39 -19.40 5.62 -1.85
CA LEU A 39 -18.25 5.28 -1.02
C LEU A 39 -18.48 3.92 -0.36
N VAL A 40 -17.62 2.95 -0.69
CA VAL A 40 -17.66 1.60 -0.13
C VAL A 40 -16.45 1.41 0.78
N PHE A 41 -16.69 1.07 2.03
CA PHE A 41 -15.63 0.81 3.01
C PHE A 41 -15.47 -0.70 3.20
N VAL A 42 -14.24 -1.18 3.06
CA VAL A 42 -13.86 -2.58 3.26
C VAL A 42 -12.73 -2.66 4.28
N ASN A 43 -12.66 -3.73 5.04
CA ASN A 43 -11.66 -3.89 6.09
C ASN A 43 -11.14 -5.32 6.19
N ALA A 44 -10.01 -5.49 6.89
CA ALA A 44 -9.61 -6.80 7.40
C ALA A 44 -8.91 -6.64 8.74
N LEU A 45 -9.47 -7.29 9.76
CA LEU A 45 -8.94 -7.31 11.12
C LEU A 45 -7.73 -8.25 11.22
N ALA A 46 -6.72 -7.83 11.96
CA ALA A 46 -5.61 -8.67 12.40
C ALA A 46 -5.20 -8.23 13.81
N GLY A 47 -4.54 -9.12 14.56
CA GLY A 47 -4.10 -8.82 15.91
C GLY A 47 -3.08 -9.83 16.43
N GLU A 48 -2.60 -9.59 17.64
CA GLU A 48 -1.70 -10.51 18.33
C GLU A 48 -2.39 -11.84 18.61
N GLY A 49 -1.64 -12.95 18.47
CA GLY A 49 -2.08 -14.28 18.85
C GLY A 49 -2.75 -15.10 17.74
N ALA A 50 -2.98 -14.53 16.56
CA ALA A 50 -3.44 -15.29 15.39
C ALA A 50 -3.06 -14.60 14.07
N ASP A 51 -2.68 -15.42 13.09
CA ASP A 51 -2.52 -14.98 11.71
C ASP A 51 -3.87 -14.90 11.00
N ARG A 52 -3.95 -14.09 9.94
CA ARG A 52 -5.13 -14.03 9.08
C ARG A 52 -5.25 -15.32 8.26
N THR A 53 -6.47 -15.85 8.15
CA THR A 53 -6.77 -17.04 7.34
C THR A 53 -7.08 -16.72 5.87
N GLU A 54 -7.27 -15.44 5.53
CA GLU A 54 -7.61 -14.98 4.19
C GLU A 54 -7.00 -13.60 3.89
N LEU A 55 -6.57 -13.39 2.64
CA LEU A 55 -6.16 -12.08 2.11
C LEU A 55 -7.22 -11.43 1.22
N TYR A 56 -8.33 -12.12 0.95
CA TYR A 56 -9.55 -11.60 0.34
C TYR A 56 -10.76 -11.91 1.23
N ASN A 57 -11.93 -11.30 0.96
CA ASN A 57 -13.16 -11.58 1.71
C ASN A 57 -14.35 -11.57 0.75
N ALA A 58 -14.96 -12.74 0.53
CA ALA A 58 -15.97 -12.94 -0.49
C ALA A 58 -17.23 -12.08 -0.31
N ASP A 59 -17.63 -11.84 0.94
CA ASP A 59 -18.82 -11.05 1.26
C ASP A 59 -18.59 -9.56 0.96
N GLN A 60 -17.44 -9.01 1.40
CA GLN A 60 -17.06 -7.64 1.08
C GLN A 60 -16.81 -7.45 -0.42
N ASP A 61 -16.19 -8.43 -1.10
CA ASP A 61 -16.00 -8.37 -2.56
C ASP A 61 -17.33 -8.40 -3.31
N THR A 62 -18.30 -9.18 -2.83
CA THR A 62 -19.67 -9.21 -3.38
C THR A 62 -20.40 -7.89 -3.14
N MET A 63 -20.21 -7.27 -1.97
CA MET A 63 -20.75 -5.94 -1.67
C MET A 63 -20.19 -4.88 -2.64
N VAL A 64 -18.86 -4.85 -2.85
CA VAL A 64 -18.23 -3.90 -3.80
C VAL A 64 -18.81 -4.06 -5.20
N LYS A 65 -18.87 -5.30 -5.72
CA LYS A 65 -19.47 -5.58 -7.03
C LYS A 65 -20.92 -5.13 -7.11
N THR A 66 -21.75 -5.48 -6.11
CA THR A 66 -23.17 -5.11 -6.09
C THR A 66 -23.37 -3.59 -6.13
N VAL A 67 -22.55 -2.83 -5.41
CA VAL A 67 -22.59 -1.36 -5.46
C VAL A 67 -22.13 -0.86 -6.83
N ALA A 68 -21.03 -1.38 -7.36
CA ALA A 68 -20.49 -0.98 -8.65
C ALA A 68 -21.44 -1.31 -9.82
N ASP A 69 -22.17 -2.42 -9.77
CA ASP A 69 -23.22 -2.79 -10.73
C ASP A 69 -24.37 -1.76 -10.78
N ASN A 70 -24.53 -0.96 -9.71
CA ASN A 70 -25.66 -0.03 -9.54
C ASN A 70 -25.22 1.43 -9.38
N CYS A 71 -23.92 1.72 -9.43
CA CYS A 71 -23.35 3.06 -9.24
C CYS A 71 -22.09 3.22 -10.08
N ASN A 72 -22.18 4.03 -11.14
CA ASN A 72 -21.11 4.22 -12.12
C ASN A 72 -19.89 4.99 -11.61
N ASN A 73 -19.90 5.42 -10.35
CA ASN A 73 -18.83 6.14 -9.70
C ASN A 73 -18.61 5.59 -8.28
N THR A 74 -18.08 4.37 -8.22
CA THR A 74 -17.81 3.66 -6.98
C THR A 74 -16.36 3.86 -6.54
N ILE A 75 -16.19 4.38 -5.33
CA ILE A 75 -14.88 4.64 -4.70
C ILE A 75 -14.75 3.69 -3.51
N VAL A 76 -13.72 2.86 -3.51
CA VAL A 76 -13.48 1.87 -2.45
C VAL A 76 -12.40 2.38 -1.49
N VAL A 77 -12.70 2.45 -0.21
CA VAL A 77 -11.76 2.78 0.86
C VAL A 77 -11.42 1.51 1.63
N ILE A 78 -10.13 1.15 1.67
CA ILE A 78 -9.65 -0.09 2.28
C ILE A 78 -8.96 0.21 3.61
N ASN A 79 -9.56 -0.23 4.72
CA ASN A 79 -9.02 -0.14 6.08
C ASN A 79 -8.53 -1.50 6.58
N THR A 80 -7.25 -1.81 6.36
CA THR A 80 -6.74 -3.15 6.63
C THR A 80 -5.32 -3.14 7.20
N MET A 81 -5.02 -4.20 7.95
CA MET A 81 -3.67 -4.56 8.38
C MET A 81 -3.05 -5.54 7.37
N GLY A 82 -1.95 -5.12 6.75
CA GLY A 82 -1.25 -5.90 5.73
C GLY A 82 -1.99 -5.93 4.38
N PRO A 83 -1.59 -6.80 3.45
CA PRO A 83 -2.18 -6.87 2.11
C PRO A 83 -3.65 -7.31 2.14
N ARG A 84 -4.45 -6.66 1.29
CA ARG A 84 -5.80 -7.08 0.89
C ARG A 84 -5.81 -7.20 -0.62
N LEU A 85 -6.05 -8.41 -1.14
CA LEU A 85 -6.17 -8.64 -2.57
C LEU A 85 -7.41 -7.91 -3.10
N VAL A 86 -7.36 -7.38 -4.31
CA VAL A 86 -8.47 -6.59 -4.88
C VAL A 86 -8.92 -7.06 -6.26
N ASP A 87 -8.23 -8.07 -6.83
CA ASP A 87 -8.45 -8.60 -8.17
C ASP A 87 -9.90 -9.09 -8.44
N GLN A 88 -10.68 -9.34 -7.39
CA GLN A 88 -12.09 -9.75 -7.52
C GLN A 88 -13.02 -8.64 -8.03
N TRP A 89 -12.61 -7.37 -7.95
CA TRP A 89 -13.46 -6.22 -8.32
C TRP A 89 -12.70 -5.00 -8.83
N ILE A 90 -11.37 -4.95 -8.73
CA ILE A 90 -10.58 -3.76 -9.09
C ILE A 90 -10.67 -3.36 -10.57
N GLU A 91 -10.97 -4.32 -11.46
CA GLU A 91 -11.13 -4.09 -12.90
C GLU A 91 -12.58 -3.84 -13.31
N HIS A 92 -13.51 -3.76 -12.35
CA HIS A 92 -14.90 -3.42 -12.62
C HIS A 92 -14.98 -1.96 -13.12
N GLU A 93 -15.63 -1.74 -14.27
CA GLU A 93 -15.61 -0.44 -14.98
C GLU A 93 -16.13 0.74 -14.13
N ASN A 94 -17.10 0.46 -13.25
CA ASN A 94 -17.70 1.44 -12.35
C ASN A 94 -16.91 1.69 -11.06
N VAL A 95 -15.80 0.97 -10.81
CA VAL A 95 -14.87 1.27 -9.71
C VAL A 95 -13.86 2.32 -10.20
N THR A 96 -14.10 3.57 -9.82
CA THR A 96 -13.39 4.74 -10.36
C THR A 96 -12.17 5.14 -9.54
N ALA A 97 -12.11 4.75 -8.26
CA ALA A 97 -10.96 4.98 -7.41
C ALA A 97 -10.88 3.97 -6.25
N VAL A 98 -9.65 3.71 -5.81
CA VAL A 98 -9.37 2.96 -4.58
C VAL A 98 -8.42 3.76 -3.71
N LEU A 99 -8.80 3.95 -2.45
CA LEU A 99 -7.98 4.59 -1.44
C LEU A 99 -7.56 3.56 -0.39
N TYR A 100 -6.28 3.21 -0.41
CA TYR A 100 -5.69 2.37 0.62
C TYR A 100 -5.39 3.22 1.86
N SER A 101 -6.15 2.98 2.92
CA SER A 101 -6.11 3.77 4.16
C SER A 101 -5.96 2.81 5.33
N PRO A 102 -4.74 2.49 5.79
CA PRO A 102 -4.53 1.49 6.85
C PRO A 102 -5.11 1.98 8.19
N LEU A 103 -4.51 1.65 9.34
CA LEU A 103 -5.06 2.09 10.62
C LEU A 103 -4.85 3.59 10.87
N LEU A 104 -5.90 4.37 10.58
CA LEU A 104 -5.91 5.84 10.67
C LEU A 104 -6.19 6.39 12.09
N GLY A 105 -6.45 5.51 13.07
CA GLY A 105 -6.79 5.91 14.44
C GLY A 105 -8.09 6.73 14.54
N GLN A 106 -8.20 7.52 15.61
CA GLN A 106 -9.44 8.24 15.97
C GLN A 106 -9.91 9.30 14.95
N ASN A 107 -9.03 9.75 14.04
CA ASN A 107 -9.33 10.81 13.06
C ASN A 107 -9.54 10.26 11.64
N SER A 108 -9.85 8.97 11.51
CA SER A 108 -9.98 8.27 10.22
C SER A 108 -10.91 8.95 9.22
N GLY A 109 -12.10 9.37 9.67
CA GLY A 109 -13.08 10.02 8.80
C GLY A 109 -12.58 11.33 8.24
N LYS A 110 -12.00 12.19 9.08
CA LYS A 110 -11.46 13.49 8.63
C LYS A 110 -10.29 13.31 7.66
N SER A 111 -9.30 12.48 8.01
CA SER A 111 -8.14 12.30 7.13
C SER A 111 -8.51 11.69 5.77
N THR A 112 -9.48 10.78 5.76
CA THR A 112 -10.02 10.22 4.51
C THR A 112 -10.71 11.29 3.66
N LEU A 113 -11.56 12.12 4.27
CA LEU A 113 -12.27 13.19 3.56
C LEU A 113 -11.33 14.27 3.01
N ASP A 114 -10.34 14.70 3.79
CA ASP A 114 -9.35 15.71 3.35
C ASP A 114 -8.63 15.25 2.06
N VAL A 115 -8.36 13.94 1.93
CA VAL A 115 -7.81 13.36 0.69
C VAL A 115 -8.88 13.29 -0.40
N LEU A 116 -10.04 12.68 -0.15
CA LEU A 116 -11.09 12.51 -1.16
C LEU A 116 -11.56 13.82 -1.80
N TYR A 117 -11.62 14.90 -1.02
CA TYR A 117 -11.98 16.24 -1.50
C TYR A 117 -10.79 17.03 -2.07
N GLY A 118 -9.58 16.47 -2.00
CA GLY A 118 -8.37 17.09 -2.54
C GLY A 118 -7.87 18.29 -1.73
N GLU A 119 -8.27 18.43 -0.45
CA GLU A 119 -7.62 19.37 0.47
C GLU A 119 -6.16 18.98 0.68
N VAL A 120 -5.89 17.67 0.69
CA VAL A 120 -4.55 17.10 0.76
C VAL A 120 -4.32 16.16 -0.43
N ASN A 121 -3.17 16.30 -1.07
CA ASN A 121 -2.74 15.40 -2.13
C ASN A 121 -2.34 14.04 -1.56
N PRO A 122 -2.81 12.90 -2.11
CA PRO A 122 -2.33 11.60 -1.71
C PRO A 122 -0.86 11.46 -2.15
N SER A 123 0.02 11.28 -1.17
CA SER A 123 1.47 11.17 -1.38
C SER A 123 2.07 9.92 -0.74
N ALA A 124 1.24 9.10 -0.10
CA ALA A 124 1.65 7.84 0.46
C ALA A 124 1.98 6.84 -0.67
N ARG A 125 2.85 5.91 -0.33
CA ARG A 125 3.27 4.79 -1.19
C ARG A 125 3.10 3.50 -0.39
N LEU A 126 2.73 2.41 -1.06
CA LEU A 126 2.56 1.12 -0.42
C LEU A 126 3.86 0.67 0.23
N THR A 127 3.77 0.17 1.48
CA THR A 127 4.92 -0.33 2.23
C THR A 127 5.09 -1.85 2.12
N TYR A 128 4.29 -2.48 1.26
CA TYR A 128 4.31 -3.90 0.92
C TYR A 128 3.67 -4.08 -0.47
N THR A 129 3.96 -5.20 -1.11
CA THR A 129 3.41 -5.55 -2.42
C THR A 129 1.98 -6.08 -2.26
N ILE A 130 1.05 -5.67 -3.13
CA ILE A 130 -0.28 -6.29 -3.28
C ILE A 130 -0.24 -7.25 -4.45
N ALA A 131 -0.33 -8.55 -4.17
CA ALA A 131 -0.38 -9.58 -5.19
C ALA A 131 -1.71 -9.59 -5.97
N LYS A 132 -1.74 -10.31 -7.09
CA LYS A 132 -3.00 -10.65 -7.77
C LYS A 132 -3.68 -11.85 -7.12
N ASN A 133 -2.87 -12.83 -6.71
CA ASN A 133 -3.32 -14.05 -6.04
C ASN A 133 -2.52 -14.30 -4.76
N GLU A 134 -3.12 -15.01 -3.80
CA GLU A 134 -2.44 -15.39 -2.55
C GLU A 134 -1.19 -16.23 -2.82
N TRP A 135 -1.24 -17.07 -3.86
CA TRP A 135 -0.16 -17.97 -4.26
C TRP A 135 1.06 -17.27 -4.86
N ASP A 136 0.95 -15.98 -5.20
CA ASP A 136 2.08 -15.20 -5.68
C ASP A 136 3.05 -14.83 -4.52
N TYR A 137 2.58 -14.88 -3.27
CA TYR A 137 3.45 -14.77 -2.11
C TYR A 137 4.14 -16.11 -1.83
N ASN A 138 5.46 -16.06 -1.62
CA ASN A 138 6.26 -17.25 -1.33
C ASN A 138 6.21 -17.68 0.14
N VAL A 139 5.95 -16.75 1.05
CA VAL A 139 5.92 -17.01 2.49
C VAL A 139 4.49 -17.36 2.90
N ARG A 140 4.36 -18.43 3.68
CA ARG A 140 3.08 -18.91 4.24
C ARG A 140 3.12 -18.90 5.75
N VAL A 141 1.94 -18.89 6.35
CA VAL A 141 1.78 -19.13 7.78
C VAL A 141 2.17 -20.58 8.07
N TYR A 142 2.97 -20.77 9.12
CA TYR A 142 3.39 -22.08 9.61
C TYR A 142 2.64 -22.39 10.90
N ASP A 143 1.84 -23.45 10.90
CA ASP A 143 1.14 -23.93 12.11
C ASP A 143 2.04 -24.85 12.97
N THR A 144 3.29 -25.07 12.54
CA THR A 144 4.29 -25.89 13.21
C THR A 144 5.27 -25.05 14.02
N LYS A 145 5.92 -25.67 15.00
CA LYS A 145 6.95 -24.99 15.82
C LYS A 145 8.24 -24.69 15.07
N GLU A 146 8.51 -25.45 14.01
CA GLU A 146 9.69 -25.28 13.16
C GLU A 146 9.27 -24.58 11.87
N CYS A 147 10.01 -23.53 11.51
CA CYS A 147 9.79 -22.72 10.33
C CYS A 147 11.13 -22.53 9.61
N ASP A 148 11.30 -23.17 8.46
CA ASP A 148 12.53 -23.07 7.66
C ASP A 148 12.44 -21.91 6.66
N PHE A 149 13.27 -20.89 6.85
CA PHE A 149 13.28 -19.67 6.03
C PHE A 149 14.14 -19.87 4.78
N THR A 150 13.75 -20.84 3.95
CA THR A 150 14.50 -21.25 2.75
C THR A 150 14.54 -20.16 1.67
N GLU A 151 13.60 -19.23 1.70
CA GLU A 151 13.54 -18.05 0.85
C GLU A 151 14.63 -17.01 1.16
N GLY A 152 15.21 -17.06 2.36
CA GLY A 152 16.24 -16.13 2.80
C GLY A 152 15.81 -14.67 2.68
N VAL A 153 16.53 -13.87 1.89
CA VAL A 153 16.27 -12.43 1.74
C VAL A 153 15.18 -12.10 0.70
N TYR A 154 14.66 -13.11 0.00
CA TYR A 154 13.67 -12.96 -1.07
C TYR A 154 12.26 -12.99 -0.48
N ILE A 155 11.85 -11.86 0.11
CA ILE A 155 10.50 -11.62 0.63
C ILE A 155 9.92 -10.35 0.00
N ASP A 156 8.60 -10.26 -0.06
CA ASP A 156 7.86 -9.13 -0.66
C ASP A 156 8.40 -8.81 -2.06
N TYR A 157 8.61 -7.53 -2.42
CA TYR A 157 9.03 -7.11 -3.75
C TYR A 157 10.31 -7.78 -4.24
N ARG A 158 11.22 -8.18 -3.33
CA ARG A 158 12.46 -8.87 -3.71
C ARG A 158 12.18 -10.25 -4.31
N TYR A 159 11.16 -10.95 -3.80
CA TYR A 159 10.70 -12.20 -4.37
C TYR A 159 10.04 -11.97 -5.72
N PHE A 160 9.11 -11.01 -5.80
CA PHE A 160 8.40 -10.69 -7.03
C PHE A 160 9.36 -10.29 -8.16
N ASP A 161 10.35 -9.44 -7.86
CA ASP A 161 11.39 -9.04 -8.82
C ASP A 161 12.28 -10.23 -9.24
N ALA A 162 12.70 -11.09 -8.29
CA ALA A 162 13.59 -12.21 -8.58
C ALA A 162 12.95 -13.31 -9.45
N TYR A 163 11.64 -13.49 -9.32
CA TYR A 163 10.88 -14.51 -10.06
C TYR A 163 10.01 -13.93 -11.17
N ASN A 164 10.17 -12.64 -11.47
CA ASN A 164 9.43 -11.93 -12.52
C ASN A 164 7.90 -12.08 -12.40
N ILE A 165 7.39 -12.00 -11.16
CA ILE A 165 5.97 -12.07 -10.85
C ILE A 165 5.42 -10.64 -10.89
N THR A 166 4.37 -10.42 -11.67
CA THR A 166 3.74 -9.10 -11.79
C THR A 166 2.68 -8.91 -10.68
N PRO A 167 2.90 -8.02 -9.70
CA PRO A 167 1.89 -7.75 -8.67
C PRO A 167 0.70 -6.98 -9.25
N ARG A 168 -0.37 -6.85 -8.45
CA ARG A 168 -1.45 -5.90 -8.74
C ARG A 168 -0.97 -4.48 -8.50
N TYR A 169 -0.32 -4.26 -7.36
CA TYR A 169 0.32 -3.01 -6.97
C TYR A 169 1.66 -3.31 -6.34
N GLU A 170 2.72 -2.75 -6.90
CA GLU A 170 4.08 -2.96 -6.45
C GLU A 170 4.39 -2.24 -5.13
N PHE A 171 5.38 -2.76 -4.39
CA PHE A 171 5.97 -2.04 -3.28
C PHE A 171 6.41 -0.64 -3.72
N GLY A 172 6.09 0.38 -2.93
CA GLY A 172 6.44 1.76 -3.22
C GLY A 172 5.53 2.43 -4.26
N CYS A 173 4.47 1.78 -4.75
CA CYS A 173 3.52 2.41 -5.66
C CYS A 173 2.53 3.31 -4.92
N GLY A 174 2.02 4.30 -5.63
CA GLY A 174 0.92 5.15 -5.17
C GLY A 174 0.68 6.26 -6.17
N LEU A 175 -0.58 6.65 -6.33
CA LEU A 175 -0.93 7.75 -7.22
C LEU A 175 -0.86 9.08 -6.47
N SER A 176 -0.95 10.16 -7.24
CA SER A 176 -1.08 11.53 -6.77
C SER A 176 -2.13 12.24 -7.63
N TYR A 177 -2.73 13.32 -7.14
CA TYR A 177 -3.57 14.20 -7.98
C TYR A 177 -2.77 15.08 -8.96
N THR A 178 -1.44 14.93 -8.98
CA THR A 178 -0.55 15.57 -9.94
C THR A 178 0.47 14.56 -10.47
N SER A 179 1.28 14.96 -11.43
CA SER A 179 2.37 14.14 -11.98
C SER A 179 3.74 14.74 -11.67
N PHE A 180 4.74 13.88 -11.57
CA PHE A 180 6.12 14.27 -11.31
C PHE A 180 7.05 13.67 -12.36
N THR A 181 8.07 14.42 -12.75
CA THR A 181 9.15 13.98 -13.63
C THR A 181 10.48 14.03 -12.91
N TYR A 182 11.31 13.01 -13.13
CA TYR A 182 12.65 12.86 -12.58
C TYR A 182 13.69 13.16 -13.66
N THR A 183 14.61 14.07 -13.40
CA THR A 183 15.70 14.46 -14.32
C THR A 183 17.03 14.58 -13.58
N ASP A 184 18.12 14.73 -14.34
CA ASP A 184 19.45 15.09 -13.82
C ASP A 184 19.97 14.15 -12.70
N LEU A 185 19.75 12.85 -12.86
CA LEU A 185 20.34 11.85 -11.97
C LEU A 185 21.86 11.98 -12.02
N ASN A 186 22.45 12.29 -10.86
CA ASN A 186 23.89 12.40 -10.68
C ASN A 186 24.34 11.41 -9.61
N VAL A 187 25.17 10.47 -10.02
CA VAL A 187 25.81 9.47 -9.16
C VAL A 187 27.30 9.80 -9.15
N PRO A 188 27.86 10.27 -8.02
CA PRO A 188 29.28 10.61 -7.94
C PRO A 188 30.14 9.34 -8.05
N SER A 189 31.38 9.51 -8.52
CA SER A 189 32.39 8.46 -8.37
C SER A 189 32.72 8.27 -6.90
N ILE A 190 32.85 7.01 -6.49
CA ILE A 190 33.13 6.62 -5.10
C ILE A 190 34.62 6.29 -5.00
N GLU A 191 35.27 6.76 -3.93
CA GLU A 191 36.66 6.40 -3.65
C GLU A 191 36.78 4.90 -3.32
N ALA A 192 37.97 4.34 -3.51
CA ALA A 192 38.20 2.93 -3.20
C ALA A 192 38.04 2.69 -1.68
N LEU A 193 37.07 1.86 -1.32
CA LEU A 193 36.78 1.48 0.06
C LEU A 193 37.55 0.22 0.45
N SER A 194 37.83 0.05 1.75
CA SER A 194 38.31 -1.22 2.27
C SER A 194 37.25 -2.30 2.10
N VAL A 195 37.68 -3.53 1.84
CA VAL A 195 36.76 -4.68 1.68
C VAL A 195 36.00 -4.99 2.98
N TYR A 196 36.61 -4.69 4.12
CA TYR A 196 36.04 -4.93 5.44
C TYR A 196 35.98 -3.64 6.26
N PRO A 197 34.94 -3.47 7.09
CA PRO A 197 34.91 -2.41 8.07
C PRO A 197 36.02 -2.62 9.11
N SER A 198 36.70 -1.53 9.45
CA SER A 198 37.83 -1.45 10.37
C SER A 198 37.56 -0.53 11.57
N GLY A 199 36.43 0.18 11.57
CA GLY A 199 36.02 1.08 12.62
C GLY A 199 35.80 0.37 13.94
N LYS A 200 35.96 1.12 15.03
CA LYS A 200 35.65 0.62 16.37
C LYS A 200 34.19 0.17 16.41
N LYS A 201 33.92 -0.97 17.05
CA LYS A 201 32.54 -1.44 17.24
C LYS A 201 31.77 -0.52 18.19
N SER A 202 30.55 -0.16 17.80
CA SER A 202 29.54 0.55 18.60
C SER A 202 28.19 -0.17 18.51
N VAL A 203 27.15 0.46 19.06
CA VAL A 203 25.76 0.03 18.80
C VAL A 203 25.54 0.04 17.27
N GLY A 204 25.01 -1.05 16.73
CA GLY A 204 24.81 -1.23 15.28
C GLY A 204 25.98 -1.82 14.50
N GLY A 205 27.17 -2.00 15.11
CA GLY A 205 28.35 -2.59 14.45
C GLY A 205 29.56 -1.65 14.41
N PRO A 206 30.59 -1.97 13.60
CA PRO A 206 31.68 -1.04 13.30
C PRO A 206 31.17 0.33 12.84
N VAL A 207 31.74 1.41 13.38
CA VAL A 207 31.27 2.78 13.13
C VAL A 207 31.37 3.20 11.65
N ASP A 208 32.35 2.67 10.91
CA ASP A 208 32.61 2.98 9.51
C ASP A 208 31.65 2.28 8.54
N LEU A 209 30.80 1.37 9.01
CA LEU A 209 29.66 0.87 8.21
C LEU A 209 28.63 1.95 7.87
N TRP A 210 28.64 3.05 8.62
CA TRP A 210 27.67 4.14 8.51
C TRP A 210 28.25 5.38 7.82
N ASP A 211 29.49 5.32 7.33
CA ASP A 211 30.11 6.42 6.61
C ASP A 211 29.37 6.68 5.29
N VAL A 212 29.11 7.95 5.00
CA VAL A 212 28.46 8.35 3.74
C VAL A 212 29.49 8.31 2.62
N ILE A 213 29.40 7.27 1.79
CA ILE A 213 30.35 7.04 0.68
C ILE A 213 29.93 7.73 -0.63
N ALA A 214 28.65 8.09 -0.77
CA ALA A 214 28.12 8.73 -1.96
C ALA A 214 26.85 9.53 -1.65
N ASN A 215 26.72 10.70 -2.29
CA ASN A 215 25.49 11.48 -2.32
C ASN A 215 24.90 11.47 -3.72
N VAL A 216 23.86 10.66 -3.92
CA VAL A 216 23.11 10.60 -5.19
C VAL A 216 22.07 11.72 -5.20
N THR A 217 22.02 12.51 -6.27
CA THR A 217 21.02 13.58 -6.42
C THR A 217 20.18 13.35 -7.65
N VAL A 218 18.89 13.68 -7.59
CA VAL A 218 17.96 13.67 -8.72
C VAL A 218 17.06 14.88 -8.62
N SER A 219 16.81 15.56 -9.74
CA SER A 219 15.85 16.66 -9.80
C SER A 219 14.44 16.09 -9.93
N VAL A 220 13.51 16.57 -9.10
CA VAL A 220 12.09 16.20 -9.17
C VAL A 220 11.27 17.44 -9.44
N THR A 221 10.41 17.37 -10.46
CA THR A 221 9.57 18.50 -10.89
C THR A 221 8.11 18.09 -10.94
N ASN A 222 7.24 18.87 -10.30
CA ASN A 222 5.79 18.74 -10.46
C ASN A 222 5.36 19.27 -11.81
N THR A 223 4.89 18.39 -12.69
CA THR A 223 4.48 18.67 -14.06
C THR A 223 2.98 18.77 -14.26
N GLY A 224 2.18 18.51 -13.22
CA GLY A 224 0.73 18.59 -13.30
C GLY A 224 0.15 19.93 -12.83
N GLY A 225 -1.17 20.03 -12.89
CA GLY A 225 -1.91 21.26 -12.58
C GLY A 225 -2.26 21.45 -11.10
N ARG A 226 -1.83 20.55 -10.21
CA ARG A 226 -2.15 20.60 -8.77
C ARG A 226 -0.88 20.56 -7.93
N ALA A 227 -0.91 21.19 -6.76
CA ALA A 227 0.12 20.98 -5.75
C ALA A 227 0.09 19.51 -5.28
N GLY A 228 1.26 18.97 -4.92
CA GLY A 228 1.37 17.59 -4.49
C GLY A 228 2.65 17.32 -3.72
N ALA A 229 2.68 16.21 -3.00
CA ALA A 229 3.89 15.70 -2.36
C ALA A 229 4.32 14.42 -3.08
N GLU A 230 5.63 14.20 -3.17
CA GLU A 230 6.22 13.04 -3.83
C GLU A 230 7.23 12.39 -2.89
N THR A 231 7.35 11.06 -3.00
CA THR A 231 8.28 10.24 -2.23
C THR A 231 9.27 9.55 -3.17
N PRO A 232 10.34 10.23 -3.62
CA PRO A 232 11.43 9.62 -4.38
C PRO A 232 12.03 8.40 -3.66
N GLN A 233 12.21 7.31 -4.43
CA GLN A 233 12.78 6.06 -3.96
C GLN A 233 14.08 5.76 -4.71
N LEU A 234 15.15 5.47 -3.97
CA LEU A 234 16.42 5.02 -4.53
C LEU A 234 16.59 3.52 -4.27
N TYR A 235 16.79 2.77 -5.34
CA TYR A 235 17.08 1.35 -5.30
C TYR A 235 18.50 1.06 -5.79
N LEU A 236 19.18 0.13 -5.13
CA LEU A 236 20.52 -0.34 -5.50
C LEU A 236 20.47 -1.79 -5.97
N SER A 237 21.27 -2.10 -6.99
CA SER A 237 21.52 -3.46 -7.46
C SER A 237 22.97 -3.81 -7.18
N TYR A 238 23.20 -4.97 -6.58
CA TYR A 238 24.55 -5.46 -6.30
C TYR A 238 25.06 -6.32 -7.47
N PRO A 239 26.39 -6.47 -7.62
CA PRO A 239 26.96 -7.44 -8.56
C PRO A 239 26.45 -8.87 -8.28
N GLU A 240 26.34 -9.67 -9.33
CA GLU A 240 25.83 -11.05 -9.27
C GLU A 240 26.59 -11.93 -8.26
N THR A 241 27.89 -11.68 -8.08
CA THR A 241 28.75 -12.39 -7.11
C THR A 241 28.27 -12.26 -5.67
N ALA A 242 27.53 -11.20 -5.34
CA ALA A 242 26.98 -10.97 -4.01
C ALA A 242 25.70 -11.80 -3.73
N LYS A 243 25.11 -12.43 -4.76
CA LYS A 243 23.89 -13.24 -4.69
C LYS A 243 22.73 -12.51 -3.98
N GLN A 244 22.59 -11.22 -4.27
CA GLN A 244 21.57 -10.35 -3.69
C GLN A 244 20.34 -10.22 -4.59
N PRO A 245 19.19 -9.81 -4.03
CA PRO A 245 18.01 -9.41 -4.78
C PRO A 245 18.30 -8.45 -5.93
N VAL A 246 17.45 -8.50 -6.97
CA VAL A 246 17.53 -7.68 -8.19
C VAL A 246 17.76 -6.20 -7.87
N ARG A 247 17.03 -5.70 -6.88
CA ARG A 247 17.18 -4.35 -6.34
C ARG A 247 16.79 -4.31 -4.87
N GLN A 248 17.35 -3.38 -4.12
CA GLN A 248 17.04 -3.14 -2.71
C GLN A 248 16.83 -1.66 -2.46
N LEU A 249 15.75 -1.33 -1.75
CA LEU A 249 15.50 0.05 -1.30
C LEU A 249 16.65 0.50 -0.38
N ALA A 250 17.34 1.57 -0.77
CA ALA A 250 18.46 2.13 -0.03
C ALA A 250 18.11 3.47 0.63
N ALA A 251 17.23 4.27 0.01
CA ALA A 251 16.82 5.55 0.57
C ALA A 251 15.41 5.97 0.13
N LEU A 252 14.77 6.75 1.00
CA LEU A 252 13.52 7.47 0.77
C LEU A 252 13.74 8.95 1.11
N SER A 253 13.12 9.86 0.36
CA SER A 253 12.98 11.25 0.79
C SER A 253 11.53 11.70 0.62
N GLY A 254 11.02 12.54 1.52
CA GLY A 254 9.65 13.07 1.46
C GLY A 254 9.66 14.59 1.34
N TRP A 255 8.95 15.14 0.35
CA TRP A 255 8.89 16.58 0.11
C TRP A 255 7.53 17.05 -0.41
N SER A 256 7.14 18.27 -0.06
CA SER A 256 5.94 18.95 -0.58
C SER A 256 6.28 19.96 -1.68
N TRP A 257 5.45 19.99 -2.73
CA TRP A 257 5.71 20.74 -3.97
C TRP A 257 4.51 21.59 -4.38
N LEU A 258 4.78 22.86 -4.72
CA LEU A 258 3.83 23.71 -5.43
C LEU A 258 3.81 23.33 -6.92
N ALA A 259 2.69 23.57 -7.61
CA ALA A 259 2.56 23.32 -9.05
C ALA A 259 3.65 24.06 -9.85
N GLY A 260 4.27 23.38 -10.81
CA GLY A 260 5.28 23.96 -11.72
C GLY A 260 6.63 24.31 -11.09
N ARG A 261 6.95 23.81 -9.88
CA ARG A 261 8.28 24.01 -9.26
C ARG A 261 9.10 22.72 -9.22
N GLY A 262 10.39 22.85 -9.51
CA GLY A 262 11.40 21.81 -9.34
C GLY A 262 12.32 22.09 -8.14
N ARG A 263 12.96 21.06 -7.62
CA ARG A 263 14.04 21.10 -6.62
C ARG A 263 14.93 19.88 -6.86
N ARG A 264 16.14 20.03 -6.35
CA ARG A 264 17.23 19.07 -6.42
C ARG A 264 17.43 18.40 -5.07
#